data_AF-A0A2H9LY96-F1
#
_entry.id   AF-A0A2H9LY96-F1
#
_cell.length_a   1.000
_cell.length_b   1.000
_cell.length_c   1.000
_cell.angle_alpha   90.00
_cell.angle_beta   90.00
_cell.angle_gamma   90.00
#
_symmetry.space_group_name_H-M   'P 1'
#
loop_
_entity.id
_entity.type
_entity.pdbx_description
1 polymer ?
#
loop_
_entity_poly.entity_id
_entity_poly.type
_entity_poly.pdbx_seq_one_letter_code
_entity_poly.pdbx_strand_id
1 'polypeptide(L)'
;VSFKQLFGRQLDAIIRKRDSGKSKGEGACAYCGVLRRKALEKTAKQLRCNKLALGHNADDLAQTFLMNLLKGEAGRNARLRLNDEGDSPFVRRIRPLT
;
A
#
# COMPACT_ATOMS: atom_id res chain seq x y z
N VAL A 1 -17.72 -3.12 0.96
CA VAL A 1 -16.86 -3.71 -0.09
C VAL A 1 -15.89 -4.69 0.55
N SER A 2 -15.75 -5.92 0.04
CA SER A 2 -14.83 -6.94 0.55
C SER A 2 -13.81 -7.40 -0.50
N PHE A 3 -12.67 -7.99 -0.08
CA PHE A 3 -11.70 -8.57 -1.03
C PHE A 3 -12.29 -9.69 -1.87
N LYS A 4 -13.26 -10.45 -1.34
CA LYS A 4 -13.99 -11.47 -2.11
C LYS A 4 -14.73 -10.83 -3.30
N GLN A 5 -15.35 -9.67 -3.09
CA GLN A 5 -16.04 -8.93 -4.16
C GLN A 5 -15.05 -8.32 -5.17
N LEU A 6 -13.92 -7.79 -4.72
CA LEU A 6 -12.97 -7.08 -5.59
C LEU A 6 -12.00 -8.00 -6.35
N PHE A 7 -11.63 -9.13 -5.75
CA PHE A 7 -10.54 -10.01 -6.21
C PHE A 7 -10.93 -11.50 -6.25
N GLY A 8 -12.19 -11.84 -5.96
CA GLY A 8 -12.71 -13.22 -6.04
C GLY A 8 -12.26 -14.15 -4.90
N ARG A 9 -11.44 -13.68 -3.96
CA ARG A 9 -10.93 -14.48 -2.83
C ARG A 9 -10.88 -13.67 -1.54
N GLN A 10 -11.07 -14.35 -0.40
CA GLN A 10 -10.83 -13.75 0.92
C GLN A 10 -9.32 -13.72 1.25
N LEU A 11 -8.91 -12.83 2.16
CA LEU A 11 -7.52 -12.69 2.58
C LEU A 11 -6.98 -14.01 3.16
N ASP A 12 -7.75 -14.65 4.05
CA ASP A 12 -7.35 -15.91 4.70
C ASP A 12 -7.12 -17.03 3.68
N ALA A 13 -7.94 -17.08 2.64
CA ALA A 13 -7.77 -18.03 1.55
C ALA A 13 -6.52 -17.75 0.69
N ILE A 14 -6.07 -16.49 0.61
CA ILE A 14 -4.84 -16.10 -0.09
C ILE A 14 -3.62 -16.51 0.73
N ILE A 15 -3.66 -16.29 2.05
CA ILE A 15 -2.57 -16.63 2.98
C ILE A 15 -2.38 -18.15 3.03
N ARG A 16 -3.46 -18.90 3.31
CA ARG A 16 -3.43 -20.38 3.43
C ARG A 16 -2.90 -21.09 2.18
N LYS A 17 -3.18 -20.55 0.98
CA LYS A 17 -2.72 -21.14 -0.29
C LYS A 17 -1.22 -20.95 -0.55
N ARG A 18 -0.53 -20.03 0.13
CA ARG A 18 0.91 -19.78 -0.05
C ARG A 18 1.77 -20.41 1.03
N ASP A 19 1.23 -20.55 2.24
CA ASP A 19 1.91 -21.27 3.33
C ASP A 19 2.17 -22.75 3.01
N SER A 20 1.48 -23.31 2.00
CA SER A 20 1.65 -24.70 1.55
C SER A 20 2.87 -24.96 0.65
N GLY A 21 3.74 -23.97 0.35
CA GLY A 21 4.80 -24.17 -0.66
C GLY A 21 6.11 -23.39 -0.56
N LYS A 22 6.23 -22.26 0.17
CA LYS A 22 7.52 -21.58 0.43
C LYS A 22 7.38 -20.44 1.44
N SER A 23 8.31 -20.40 2.40
CA SER A 23 8.63 -19.33 3.37
C SER A 23 7.45 -18.72 4.15
N LYS A 24 7.35 -19.09 5.45
CA LYS A 24 6.50 -18.47 6.50
C LYS A 24 6.90 -17.01 6.80
N GLY A 25 7.08 -16.16 5.78
CA GLY A 25 7.73 -14.85 5.92
C GLY A 25 6.82 -13.65 5.64
N GLU A 26 5.83 -13.79 4.76
CA GLU A 26 4.95 -12.67 4.41
C GLU A 26 3.65 -12.74 5.21
N GLY A 27 3.61 -12.03 6.33
CA GLY A 27 2.41 -11.96 7.17
C GLY A 27 1.19 -11.35 6.46
N ALA A 28 -0.01 -11.59 7.01
CA ALA A 28 -1.29 -11.09 6.48
C ALA A 28 -1.27 -9.60 6.09
N CYS A 29 -0.53 -8.77 6.84
CA CYS A 29 -0.39 -7.34 6.60
C CYS A 29 0.29 -7.01 5.26
N ALA A 30 1.27 -7.81 4.81
CA ALA A 30 1.94 -7.59 3.52
C ALA A 30 0.93 -7.71 2.36
N TYR A 31 0.12 -8.77 2.38
CA TYR A 31 -0.94 -9.00 1.41
C TYR A 31 -2.06 -7.97 1.50
N CYS A 32 -2.55 -7.72 2.71
CA CYS A 32 -3.60 -6.73 2.95
C CYS A 32 -3.18 -5.35 2.41
N GLY A 33 -1.96 -4.90 2.68
CA GLY A 33 -1.44 -3.62 2.19
C GLY A 33 -1.37 -3.52 0.66
N VAL A 34 -0.96 -4.60 -0.03
CA VAL A 34 -0.96 -4.64 -1.50
C VAL A 34 -2.39 -4.61 -2.05
N LEU A 35 -3.28 -5.43 -1.49
CA LEU A 35 -4.67 -5.53 -1.94
C LEU A 35 -5.45 -4.24 -1.69
N ARG A 36 -5.26 -3.57 -0.54
CA ARG A 36 -5.88 -2.26 -0.24
C ARG A 36 -5.45 -1.20 -1.26
N ARG A 37 -4.15 -1.09 -1.55
CA ARG A 37 -3.65 -0.14 -2.56
C ARG A 37 -4.21 -0.42 -3.95
N LYS A 38 -4.29 -1.69 -4.35
CA LYS A 38 -4.88 -2.10 -5.64
C LYS A 38 -6.38 -1.82 -5.70
N ALA A 39 -7.10 -2.02 -4.60
CA ALA A 39 -8.53 -1.71 -4.49
C ALA A 39 -8.78 -0.21 -4.69
N LEU A 40 -8.05 0.63 -3.94
CA LEU A 40 -8.16 2.09 -4.06
C LEU A 40 -7.83 2.58 -5.47
N GLU A 41 -6.76 2.07 -6.07
CA GLU A 41 -6.36 2.39 -7.45
C GLU A 41 -7.44 2.02 -8.47
N LYS A 42 -7.98 0.80 -8.37
CA LYS A 42 -9.04 0.31 -9.28
C LYS A 42 -10.28 1.20 -9.19
N THR A 43 -10.72 1.49 -7.96
CA THR A 43 -11.90 2.33 -7.74
C THR A 43 -11.67 3.76 -8.20
N ALA A 44 -10.50 4.35 -7.93
CA ALA A 44 -10.16 5.69 -8.39
C ALA A 44 -10.18 5.79 -9.94
N LYS A 45 -9.67 4.78 -10.65
CA LYS A 45 -9.75 4.70 -12.11
C LYS A 45 -11.18 4.54 -12.62
N GLN A 46 -11.98 3.68 -11.99
CA GLN A 46 -13.38 3.47 -12.34
C GLN A 46 -14.20 4.76 -12.20
N LEU A 47 -13.90 5.56 -11.18
CA LEU A 47 -14.55 6.85 -10.91
C LEU A 47 -13.91 8.04 -11.65
N ARG A 48 -12.90 7.79 -12.50
CA ARG A 48 -12.14 8.82 -13.24
C ARG A 48 -11.55 9.91 -12.33
N CYS A 49 -11.11 9.54 -11.13
CA CYS A 49 -10.44 10.45 -10.23
C CYS A 49 -9.04 10.81 -10.75
N ASN A 50 -8.63 12.06 -10.59
CA ASN A 50 -7.28 12.54 -10.93
C ASN A 50 -6.28 12.41 -9.76
N LYS A 51 -6.77 12.31 -8.52
CA LYS A 51 -5.95 12.22 -7.30
C LYS A 51 -6.60 11.27 -6.29
N LEU A 52 -5.76 10.67 -5.44
CA LEU A 52 -6.16 9.85 -4.29
C LEU A 52 -5.56 10.45 -3.01
N ALA A 53 -6.40 11.06 -2.18
CA ALA A 53 -5.99 11.57 -0.87
C ALA A 53 -5.91 10.43 0.15
N LEU A 54 -4.75 10.29 0.80
CA LEU A 54 -4.51 9.30 1.84
C LEU A 54 -4.37 10.00 3.19
N GLY A 55 -4.99 9.42 4.23
CA GLY A 55 -4.99 9.98 5.59
C GLY A 55 -3.72 9.71 6.40
N HIS A 56 -2.54 9.69 5.75
CA HIS A 56 -1.28 9.59 6.48
C HIS A 56 -0.93 10.94 7.09
N ASN A 57 -0.48 10.95 8.34
CA ASN A 57 -0.02 12.15 9.04
C ASN A 57 1.52 12.21 9.16
N ALA A 58 2.03 13.27 9.80
CA ALA A 58 3.45 13.44 10.04
C ALA A 58 4.07 12.32 10.90
N ASP A 59 3.31 11.78 11.85
CA ASP A 59 3.79 10.69 12.71
C ASP A 59 3.97 9.38 11.92
N ASP A 60 3.06 9.06 11.00
CA ASP A 60 3.21 7.90 10.09
C ASP A 60 4.49 7.99 9.26
N LEU A 61 4.81 9.21 8.80
CA LEU A 61 6.02 9.50 8.03
C LEU A 61 7.27 9.35 8.89
N ALA A 62 7.28 9.96 10.08
CA ALA A 62 8.38 9.89 11.03
C ALA A 62 8.65 8.44 11.48
N GLN A 63 7.60 7.70 11.80
CA GLN A 63 7.69 6.28 12.15
C GLN A 63 8.29 5.47 11.01
N THR A 64 7.84 5.68 9.78
CA THR A 64 8.37 4.93 8.62
C THR A 64 9.83 5.29 8.33
N PHE A 65 10.18 6.58 8.43
CA PHE A 65 11.55 7.05 8.27
C PHE A 65 12.49 6.38 9.29
N LEU A 66 12.09 6.38 10.57
CA LEU A 66 12.85 5.79 11.65
C LEU A 66 12.98 4.27 11.48
N MET A 67 11.90 3.57 11.13
CA MET A 67 11.94 2.12 10.87
C MET A 67 12.93 1.76 9.75
N ASN A 68 12.93 2.51 8.64
CA ASN A 68 13.87 2.27 7.54
C ASN A 68 15.31 2.55 7.97
N LEU A 69 15.54 3.61 8.74
CA LEU A 69 16.86 3.95 9.26
C LEU A 69 17.42 2.84 10.18
N LEU A 70 16.62 2.42 11.18
CA LEU A 70 17.03 1.40 12.15
C LEU A 70 17.26 0.02 11.52
N LYS A 71 16.60 -0.28 10.40
CA LYS A 71 16.83 -1.50 9.63
C LYS A 71 18.05 -1.44 8.70
N GLY A 72 18.77 -0.31 8.66
CA GLY A 72 19.88 -0.08 7.72
C GLY A 72 19.40 0.12 6.27
N GLU A 73 18.11 0.38 6.06
CA GLU A 73 17.49 0.53 4.74
C GLU A 73 17.21 2.01 4.42
N ALA A 74 18.09 2.93 4.84
CA ALA A 74 17.87 4.37 4.69
C ALA A 74 17.60 4.80 3.23
N GLY A 75 18.11 4.07 2.23
CA GLY A 75 17.78 4.30 0.82
C GLY A 75 16.29 4.17 0.48
N ARG A 76 15.49 3.46 1.30
CA ARG A 76 14.03 3.38 1.15
C ARG A 76 13.34 4.71 1.49
N ASN A 77 13.98 5.61 2.23
CA ASN A 77 13.41 6.92 2.58
C ASN A 77 13.22 7.82 1.35
N ALA A 78 13.94 7.60 0.25
CA ALA A 78 13.69 8.28 -1.02
C ALA A 78 12.24 8.06 -1.55
N ARG A 79 11.55 7.01 -1.07
CA ARG A 79 10.17 6.69 -1.44
C ARG A 79 9.12 7.34 -0.53
N LEU A 80 9.54 8.02 0.54
CA LEU A 80 8.66 8.71 1.48
C LEU A 80 8.26 10.11 0.98
N ARG A 81 7.85 10.18 -0.30
CA ARG A 81 7.36 11.41 -0.92
C ARG A 81 5.99 11.78 -0.36
N LEU A 82 5.80 13.08 -0.08
CA LEU A 82 4.52 13.65 0.36
C LEU A 82 3.46 13.51 -0.72
N ASN A 83 3.83 13.86 -1.96
CA ASN A 83 2.98 13.76 -3.13
C ASN A 83 3.71 13.00 -4.24
N ASP A 84 2.97 12.18 -4.97
CA ASP A 84 3.49 11.58 -6.20
C ASP A 84 3.62 12.68 -7.26
N GLU A 85 4.80 12.75 -7.89
CA GLU A 85 5.19 13.74 -8.91
C GLU A 85 5.58 13.02 -10.20
N GLY A 86 5.37 13.66 -11.35
CA GLY A 86 5.67 13.10 -12.67
C GLY A 86 4.51 12.35 -13.34
N ASP A 87 4.81 11.78 -14.51
CA ASP A 87 3.87 10.98 -15.29
C ASP A 87 3.91 9.52 -14.80
N SER A 88 2.76 9.01 -14.38
CA SER A 88 2.64 7.71 -13.73
C SER A 88 1.40 7.00 -14.26
N PRO A 89 1.46 5.69 -14.54
CA PRO A 89 0.28 4.91 -14.90
C PRO A 89 -0.68 4.73 -13.71
N PHE A 90 -0.30 5.18 -12.52
CA PHE A 90 -1.11 5.14 -11.30
C PHE A 90 -1.76 6.49 -11.00
N VAL A 91 -2.94 6.45 -10.38
CA VAL A 91 -3.60 7.66 -9.89
C VAL A 91 -2.69 8.35 -8.86
N ARG A 92 -2.45 9.65 -9.06
CA ARG A 92 -1.54 10.45 -8.22
C ARG A 92 -2.00 10.43 -6.76
N ARG A 93 -1.12 10.04 -5.84
CA ARG A 93 -1.42 10.05 -4.40
C ARG A 93 -0.97 11.35 -3.77
N ILE A 94 -1.80 11.86 -2.86
CA ILE A 94 -1.51 13.04 -2.05
C ILE A 94 -1.72 12.73 -0.57
N ARG A 95 -1.00 13.43 0.30
CA ARG A 95 -1.10 13.30 1.76
C ARG A 95 -1.39 14.67 2.39
N PRO A 96 -2.67 15.07 2.52
CA PRO A 96 -3.02 16.42 2.96
C PRO A 96 -2.70 16.73 4.43
N LEU A 97 -2.45 15.70 5.24
CA LEU A 97 -2.22 15.80 6.69
C LEU A 97 -0.73 15.75 7.07
N THR A 98 0.17 15.80 6.08
CA THR A 98 1.63 15.78 6.27
C THR A 98 2.27 16.96 5.57
#